data_AF-A0A9Q4BPU0-F1
#
_entry.id   AF-A0A9Q4BPU0-F1
#
_cell.length_a   1.000
_cell.length_b   1.000
_cell.length_c   1.000
_cell.angle_alpha   90.00
_cell.angle_beta   90.00
_cell.angle_gamma   90.00
#
_symmetry.space_group_name_H-M   'P 1'
#
loop_
_entity.id
_entity.type
_entity.pdbx_description
1 polymer ?
#
loop_
_entity_poly.entity_id
_entity_poly.type
_entity_poly.pdbx_seq_one_letter_code
_entity_poly.pdbx_strand_id
1 'polypeptide(L)'
;MIISAGRKHKGEPAELVVLSDPFYVKQLLDFRNPDGPMPLIRQDFLRLIAMFDNKKFLTACRNCLQPAKLLAFYKGTLFHESWCSSCTPYWLKAYEGRLDIFCDYISALEYVDDYCFGDRFCYRMIIRNMAKLKGLPDKFGAGEALDFFRQDYCTSARAVNF
;
A
#
# COMPACT_ATOMS: atom_id res chain seq x y z
N MET A 1 -2.70 -16.42 -5.04
CA MET A 1 -2.91 -17.79 -4.47
C MET A 1 -4.16 -17.78 -3.59
N ILE A 2 -4.80 -18.93 -3.30
CA ILE A 2 -5.86 -19.00 -2.27
C ILE A 2 -5.25 -19.29 -0.90
N ILE A 3 -5.63 -18.51 0.12
CA ILE A 3 -5.22 -18.73 1.51
C ILE A 3 -5.80 -20.06 2.00
N SER A 4 -4.92 -21.02 2.29
CA SER A 4 -5.29 -22.40 2.64
C SER A 4 -5.41 -22.64 4.14
N ALA A 5 -5.00 -21.70 4.99
CA ALA A 5 -4.97 -21.87 6.44
C ALA A 5 -5.35 -20.61 7.23
N GLY A 6 -5.55 -20.80 8.53
CA GLY A 6 -6.20 -19.82 9.40
C GLY A 6 -7.72 -19.95 9.35
N ARG A 7 -8.41 -19.21 10.22
CA ARG A 7 -9.90 -19.17 10.25
C ARG A 7 -10.47 -17.97 9.50
N LYS A 8 -9.75 -16.84 9.49
CA LYS A 8 -10.30 -15.55 9.05
C LYS A 8 -10.37 -15.40 7.53
N HIS A 9 -9.28 -15.69 6.82
CA HIS A 9 -9.16 -15.48 5.37
C HIS A 9 -9.09 -16.78 4.56
N LYS A 10 -9.37 -17.92 5.18
CA LYS A 10 -9.31 -19.21 4.48
C LYS A 10 -10.29 -19.23 3.31
N GLY A 11 -9.81 -19.56 2.12
CA GLY A 11 -10.60 -19.56 0.88
C GLY A 11 -10.56 -18.24 0.12
N GLU A 12 -9.99 -17.16 0.69
CA GLU A 12 -9.83 -15.88 0.00
C GLU A 12 -8.55 -15.86 -0.86
N PRO A 13 -8.53 -15.09 -1.95
CA PRO A 13 -7.30 -14.85 -2.69
C PRO A 13 -6.36 -13.93 -1.89
N ALA A 14 -5.08 -14.27 -1.86
CA ALA A 14 -4.03 -13.53 -1.16
C ALA A 14 -3.96 -12.06 -1.63
N GLU A 15 -4.20 -11.82 -2.92
CA GLU A 15 -4.31 -10.51 -3.56
C GLU A 15 -5.34 -9.62 -2.85
N LEU A 16 -6.52 -10.18 -2.53
CA LEU A 16 -7.56 -9.45 -1.80
C LEU A 16 -7.13 -9.17 -0.37
N VAL A 17 -6.55 -10.16 0.32
CA VAL A 17 -6.14 -10.04 1.72
C VAL A 17 -5.08 -8.97 1.91
N VAL A 18 -4.08 -8.91 1.01
CA VAL A 18 -3.02 -7.88 1.05
C VAL A 18 -3.57 -6.46 0.96
N LEU A 19 -4.67 -6.23 0.25
CA LEU A 19 -5.26 -4.90 0.10
C LEU A 19 -6.34 -4.60 1.15
N SER A 20 -7.03 -5.63 1.65
CA SER A 20 -8.22 -5.46 2.49
C SER A 20 -7.96 -5.66 3.99
N ASP A 21 -6.94 -6.43 4.36
CA ASP A 21 -6.56 -6.68 5.75
C ASP A 21 -5.03 -6.65 5.98
N PRO A 22 -4.40 -5.46 5.90
CA PRO A 22 -2.96 -5.32 6.10
C PRO A 22 -2.48 -5.70 7.50
N PHE A 23 -3.36 -5.57 8.50
CA PHE A 23 -3.05 -5.99 9.87
C PHE A 23 -2.81 -7.51 9.95
N TYR A 24 -3.66 -8.31 9.29
CA TYR A 24 -3.45 -9.76 9.22
C TYR A 24 -2.14 -10.11 8.49
N VAL A 25 -1.84 -9.42 7.38
CA VAL A 25 -0.58 -9.59 6.66
C VAL A 25 0.60 -9.34 7.58
N LYS A 26 0.61 -8.19 8.28
CA LYS A 26 1.65 -7.84 9.24
C LYS A 26 1.85 -8.92 10.29
N GLN A 27 0.77 -9.39 10.92
CA GLN A 27 0.85 -10.45 11.93
C GLN A 27 1.52 -11.72 11.39
N LEU A 28 1.24 -12.10 10.13
CA LEU A 28 1.87 -13.26 9.51
C LEU A 28 3.35 -13.00 9.16
N LEU A 29 3.70 -11.78 8.75
CA LEU A 29 5.08 -11.37 8.51
C LEU A 29 5.91 -11.35 9.81
N ASP A 30 5.32 -10.96 10.93
CA ASP A 30 5.98 -10.90 12.24
C ASP A 30 6.07 -12.28 12.93
N PHE A 31 5.35 -13.28 12.43
CA PHE A 31 5.33 -14.61 13.02
C PHE A 31 6.67 -15.33 12.78
N ARG A 32 7.42 -15.59 13.87
CA ARG A 32 8.81 -16.09 13.81
C ARG A 32 8.92 -17.51 13.26
N ASN A 33 8.01 -18.40 13.65
CA ASN A 33 8.04 -19.83 13.27
C ASN A 33 6.69 -20.26 12.69
N PRO A 34 6.37 -19.89 11.43
CA PRO A 34 5.18 -20.37 10.76
C PRO A 34 5.32 -21.86 10.42
N ASP A 35 4.38 -22.68 10.90
CA ASP A 35 4.32 -24.10 10.56
C ASP A 35 3.24 -24.40 9.51
N GLY A 36 3.32 -25.58 8.90
CA GLY A 36 2.35 -26.04 7.90
C GLY A 36 2.36 -25.19 6.63
N PRO A 37 1.21 -24.72 6.12
CA PRO A 37 1.14 -23.92 4.89
C PRO A 37 1.48 -22.43 5.09
N MET A 38 1.67 -21.97 6.33
CA MET A 38 1.92 -20.55 6.64
C MET A 38 3.19 -19.96 6.01
N PRO A 39 4.32 -20.68 5.89
CA PRO A 39 5.51 -20.17 5.18
C PRO A 39 5.23 -19.81 3.72
N LEU A 40 4.45 -20.63 3.02
CA LEU A 40 4.08 -20.38 1.61
C LEU A 40 3.18 -19.16 1.49
N ILE A 41 2.21 -19.01 2.38
CA ILE A 41 1.34 -17.82 2.42
C ILE A 41 2.18 -16.57 2.68
N ARG A 42 3.11 -16.62 3.65
CA ARG A 42 4.02 -15.53 3.96
C ARG A 42 4.88 -15.14 2.74
N GLN A 43 5.43 -16.12 2.03
CA GLN A 43 6.22 -15.89 0.83
C GLN A 43 5.39 -15.19 -0.27
N ASP A 44 4.14 -15.58 -0.46
CA ASP A 44 3.27 -14.94 -1.46
C ASP A 44 2.85 -13.53 -1.06
N PHE A 45 2.63 -13.27 0.23
CA PHE A 45 2.44 -11.90 0.72
C PHE A 45 3.65 -11.03 0.44
N LEU A 46 4.87 -11.52 0.71
CA LEU A 46 6.09 -10.78 0.37
C LEU A 46 6.20 -10.51 -1.13
N ARG A 47 5.85 -11.49 -1.97
CA ARG A 47 5.80 -11.31 -3.43
C ARG A 47 4.79 -10.22 -3.83
N LEU A 48 3.57 -10.26 -3.28
CA LEU A 48 2.53 -9.28 -3.57
C LEU A 48 2.90 -7.88 -3.06
N ILE A 49 3.56 -7.78 -1.91
CA ILE A 49 4.10 -6.52 -1.39
C ILE A 49 5.14 -5.95 -2.36
N ALA A 50 6.10 -6.76 -2.83
CA ALA A 50 7.07 -6.30 -3.82
C ALA A 50 6.39 -5.82 -5.12
N MET A 51 5.31 -6.48 -5.56
CA MET A 51 4.52 -6.02 -6.70
C MET A 51 3.77 -4.72 -6.42
N PHE A 52 3.23 -4.55 -5.21
CA PHE A 52 2.58 -3.31 -4.77
C PHE A 52 3.56 -2.14 -4.81
N ASP A 53 4.75 -2.33 -4.26
CA ASP A 53 5.78 -1.29 -4.15
C ASP A 53 6.29 -0.85 -5.52
N ASN A 54 6.45 -1.79 -6.46
CA ASN A 54 6.88 -1.51 -7.83
C ASN A 54 5.85 -0.75 -8.68
N LYS A 55 4.57 -0.69 -8.25
CA LYS A 55 3.56 0.09 -8.98
C LYS A 55 3.80 1.59 -8.84
N LYS A 56 3.75 2.29 -9.97
CA LYS A 56 3.86 3.75 -10.02
C LYS A 56 2.62 4.40 -9.42
N PHE A 57 2.79 5.52 -8.75
CA PHE A 57 1.67 6.39 -8.43
C PHE A 57 1.15 7.04 -9.71
N LEU A 58 -0.17 7.08 -9.87
CA LEU A 58 -0.87 7.71 -10.98
C LEU A 58 -1.21 9.18 -10.67
N THR A 59 -0.80 9.68 -9.51
CA THR A 59 -0.99 11.06 -9.09
C THR A 59 0.20 11.95 -9.45
N ALA A 60 -0.08 13.23 -9.60
CA ALA A 60 0.92 14.26 -9.85
C ALA A 60 1.53 14.75 -8.52
N CYS A 61 2.78 15.20 -8.61
CA CYS A 61 3.46 15.90 -7.53
C CYS A 61 2.74 17.21 -7.22
N ARG A 62 2.48 17.47 -5.94
CA ARG A 62 1.79 18.67 -5.46
C ARG A 62 2.40 19.98 -5.98
N ASN A 63 3.73 20.03 -6.11
CA ASN A 63 4.44 21.26 -6.49
C ASN A 63 4.65 21.43 -8.01
N CYS A 64 5.22 20.44 -8.69
CA CYS A 64 5.67 20.58 -10.09
C CYS A 64 4.84 19.79 -11.11
N LEU A 65 3.76 19.12 -10.67
CA LEU A 65 2.87 18.30 -11.50
C LEU A 65 3.52 17.09 -12.19
N GLN A 66 4.83 16.85 -12.03
CA GLN A 66 5.50 15.64 -12.49
C GLN A 66 4.96 14.40 -11.76
N PRO A 67 5.10 13.18 -12.32
CA PRO A 67 4.63 11.95 -11.68
C PRO A 67 5.18 11.81 -10.25
N ALA A 68 4.29 11.52 -9.30
CA ALA A 68 4.67 11.29 -7.93
C ALA A 68 5.42 9.96 -7.75
N LYS A 69 6.34 9.93 -6.79
CA LYS A 69 7.11 8.75 -6.38
C LYS A 69 7.06 8.50 -4.87
N LEU A 70 6.65 9.50 -4.10
CA LEU A 70 6.66 9.50 -2.65
C LEU A 70 5.34 10.05 -2.12
N LEU A 71 4.96 9.63 -0.92
CA LEU A 71 3.85 10.20 -0.17
C LEU A 71 4.39 10.81 1.12
N ALA A 72 3.93 12.02 1.44
CA ALA A 72 4.22 12.65 2.72
C ALA A 72 2.96 12.63 3.59
N PHE A 73 3.04 12.03 4.76
CA PHE A 73 1.96 11.93 5.74
C PHE A 73 2.25 12.81 6.96
N TYR A 74 1.25 13.53 7.45
CA TYR A 74 1.37 14.21 8.75
C TYR A 74 1.20 13.19 9.86
N LYS A 75 2.21 13.09 10.74
CA LYS A 75 2.24 12.18 11.89
C LYS A 75 0.91 12.20 12.65
N GLY A 76 0.35 11.01 12.88
CA GLY A 76 -0.93 10.83 13.57
C GLY A 76 -2.16 11.03 12.69
N THR A 77 -1.98 11.26 11.38
CA THR A 77 -3.08 11.43 10.43
C THR A 77 -2.93 10.45 9.26
N LEU A 78 -4.03 10.26 8.52
CA LEU A 78 -4.05 9.52 7.26
C LEU A 78 -4.07 10.46 6.04
N PHE A 79 -3.94 11.77 6.27
CA PHE A 79 -3.85 12.76 5.22
C PHE A 79 -2.44 12.72 4.62
N HIS A 80 -2.39 12.67 3.30
CA HIS A 80 -1.14 12.59 2.57
C HIS A 80 -1.13 13.55 1.39
N GLU A 81 0.08 13.86 0.96
CA GLU A 81 0.32 14.58 -0.28
C GLU A 81 1.31 13.80 -1.14
N SER A 82 1.12 13.85 -2.45
CA SER A 82 1.95 13.18 -3.43
C SER A 82 3.12 14.06 -3.87
N TRP A 83 4.33 13.50 -3.91
CA TRP A 83 5.57 14.22 -4.22
C TRP A 83 6.42 13.47 -5.23
N CYS A 84 7.10 14.17 -6.13
CA CYS A 84 8.17 13.59 -6.95
C CYS A 84 9.48 13.54 -6.15
N SER A 85 10.49 12.84 -6.66
CA SER A 85 11.78 12.70 -5.99
C SER A 85 12.62 13.98 -5.91
N SER A 86 12.30 15.01 -6.71
CA SER A 86 13.04 16.28 -6.74
C SER A 86 12.38 17.39 -5.93
N CYS A 87 11.08 17.30 -5.63
CA CYS A 87 10.40 18.27 -4.77
C CYS A 87 10.40 17.77 -3.33
N THR A 88 10.86 18.61 -2.41
CA THR A 88 10.90 18.27 -0.98
C THR A 88 9.72 18.93 -0.24
N PRO A 89 8.93 18.17 0.55
CA PRO A 89 7.80 18.72 1.30
C PRO A 89 8.17 19.86 2.25
N TYR A 90 9.36 19.80 2.83
CA TYR A 90 9.85 20.79 3.81
C TYR A 90 10.05 22.18 3.21
N TRP A 91 10.28 22.29 1.90
CA TRP A 91 10.51 23.58 1.23
C TRP A 91 9.22 24.41 1.09
N LEU A 92 8.05 23.79 1.28
CA LEU A 92 6.73 24.46 1.24
C LEU A 92 6.16 24.75 2.65
N LYS A 93 7.03 24.93 3.66
CA LYS A 93 6.66 25.28 5.05
C LYS A 93 5.84 24.22 5.79
N ALA A 94 5.90 22.95 5.38
CA ALA A 94 5.46 21.88 6.28
C ALA A 94 6.37 21.91 7.52
N TYR A 95 5.79 21.99 8.72
CA TYR A 95 6.55 22.04 9.97
C TYR A 95 7.56 20.90 10.02
N GLU A 96 8.85 21.25 10.12
CA GLU A 96 9.93 20.28 10.24
C GLU A 96 9.63 19.28 11.37
N GLY A 97 9.89 17.99 11.12
CA GLY A 97 9.65 16.91 12.08
C GLY A 97 8.21 16.41 12.20
N ARG A 98 7.22 17.01 11.50
CA ARG A 98 5.81 16.56 11.53
C ARG A 98 5.38 15.65 10.39
N LEU A 99 6.24 15.47 9.40
CA LEU A 99 5.97 14.59 8.25
C LEU A 99 6.78 13.32 8.34
N ASP A 100 6.16 12.23 7.92
CA ASP A 100 6.83 10.99 7.53
C ASP A 100 6.70 10.81 6.02
N ILE A 101 7.74 10.31 5.36
CA ILE A 101 7.81 10.23 3.89
C ILE A 101 8.23 8.81 3.50
N PHE A 102 7.33 8.10 2.83
CA PHE A 102 7.58 6.75 2.35
C PHE A 102 6.76 6.46 1.08
N CYS A 103 7.05 5.33 0.43
CA CYS A 103 6.34 4.89 -0.76
C CYS A 103 6.02 3.39 -0.82
N ASP A 104 6.56 2.62 0.12
CA ASP A 104 6.41 1.17 0.20
C ASP A 104 5.43 0.74 1.29
N TYR A 105 4.96 -0.50 1.14
CA TYR A 105 3.95 -1.11 1.97
C TYR A 105 4.41 -1.27 3.43
N ILE A 106 5.66 -1.67 3.67
CA ILE A 106 6.16 -1.99 5.01
C ILE A 106 6.30 -0.70 5.83
N SER A 107 6.90 0.34 5.27
CA SER A 107 6.98 1.65 5.91
C SER A 107 5.60 2.22 6.25
N ALA A 108 4.58 1.93 5.42
CA ALA A 108 3.21 2.31 5.72
C ALA A 108 2.62 1.55 6.92
N LEU A 109 3.01 0.28 7.13
CA LEU A 109 2.63 -0.47 8.32
C LEU A 109 3.34 0.08 9.56
N GLU A 110 4.64 0.34 9.47
CA GLU A 110 5.45 0.90 10.56
C GLU A 110 4.93 2.29 10.98
N TYR A 111 4.55 3.13 10.01
CA TYR A 111 3.90 4.42 10.29
C TYR A 111 2.65 4.27 11.15
N VAL A 112 1.84 3.24 10.92
CA VAL A 112 0.63 3.00 11.71
C VAL A 112 0.96 2.52 13.13
N ASP A 113 2.01 1.71 13.30
CA ASP A 113 2.50 1.34 14.62
C ASP A 113 2.97 2.57 15.41
N ASP A 114 3.81 3.41 14.78
CA ASP A 114 4.46 4.52 15.45
C ASP A 114 3.52 5.70 15.74
N TYR A 115 2.59 5.99 14.82
CA TYR A 115 1.80 7.21 14.88
C TYR A 115 0.29 7.01 14.96
N CYS A 116 -0.20 5.79 14.73
CA CYS A 116 -1.63 5.46 14.85
C CYS A 116 -1.89 4.36 15.89
N PHE A 117 -0.92 4.10 16.78
CA PHE A 117 -1.02 3.13 17.89
C PHE A 117 -1.42 1.72 17.45
N GLY A 118 -1.03 1.31 16.23
CA GLY A 118 -1.35 -0.01 15.69
C GLY A 118 -2.85 -0.22 15.40
N ASP A 119 -3.63 0.85 15.21
CA ASP A 119 -5.06 0.75 14.94
C ASP A 119 -5.34 0.02 13.61
N ARG A 120 -6.22 -1.00 13.67
CA ARG A 120 -6.57 -1.85 12.52
C ARG A 120 -7.25 -1.07 11.40
N PHE A 121 -8.03 -0.05 11.73
CA PHE A 121 -8.67 0.77 10.72
C PHE A 121 -7.62 1.64 10.00
N CYS A 122 -6.66 2.22 10.72
CA CYS A 122 -5.54 2.96 10.13
C CYS A 122 -4.70 2.10 9.18
N TYR A 123 -4.37 0.86 9.56
CA TYR A 123 -3.71 -0.11 8.66
C TYR A 123 -4.45 -0.29 7.34
N ARG A 124 -5.76 -0.54 7.41
CA ARG A 124 -6.59 -0.73 6.22
C ARG A 124 -6.64 0.54 5.38
N MET A 125 -6.82 1.70 6.01
CA MET A 125 -6.99 2.97 5.32
C MET A 125 -5.71 3.42 4.64
N ILE A 126 -4.54 3.25 5.27
CA ILE A 126 -3.28 3.71 4.67
C ILE A 126 -2.94 2.93 3.41
N ILE A 127 -3.01 1.59 3.46
CA ILE A 127 -2.77 0.74 2.30
C ILE A 127 -3.82 0.97 1.22
N ARG A 128 -5.10 1.12 1.59
CA ARG A 128 -6.15 1.40 0.61
C ARG A 128 -5.95 2.75 -0.07
N ASN A 129 -5.58 3.79 0.67
CA ASN A 129 -5.28 5.11 0.09
C ASN A 129 -4.11 5.00 -0.88
N MET A 130 -3.02 4.35 -0.49
CA MET A 130 -1.87 4.10 -1.38
C MET A 130 -2.26 3.30 -2.63
N ALA A 131 -3.06 2.25 -2.47
CA ALA A 131 -3.53 1.42 -3.58
C ALA A 131 -4.37 2.21 -4.59
N LYS A 132 -5.25 3.10 -4.10
CA LYS A 132 -6.05 3.99 -4.96
C LYS A 132 -5.17 4.91 -5.80
N LEU A 133 -4.16 5.52 -5.18
CA LEU A 133 -3.19 6.35 -5.90
C LEU A 133 -2.40 5.55 -6.95
N LYS A 134 -2.29 4.23 -6.76
CA LYS A 134 -1.67 3.27 -7.70
C LYS A 134 -2.69 2.64 -8.68
N GLY A 135 -3.95 3.08 -8.69
CA GLY A 135 -4.97 2.68 -9.67
C GLY A 135 -6.01 1.67 -9.19
N LEU A 136 -6.07 1.32 -7.90
CA LEU A 136 -7.15 0.48 -7.37
C LEU A 136 -8.47 1.27 -7.31
N PRO A 137 -9.61 0.72 -7.77
CA PRO A 137 -10.89 1.39 -7.67
C PRO A 137 -11.36 1.55 -6.21
N ASP A 138 -12.24 2.53 -5.99
CA ASP A 138 -12.78 2.83 -4.66
C ASP A 138 -13.48 1.63 -4.01
N LYS A 139 -14.26 0.89 -4.79
CA LYS A 139 -14.84 -0.40 -4.40
C LYS A 139 -14.14 -1.48 -5.20
N PHE A 140 -13.66 -2.52 -4.53
CA PHE A 140 -12.96 -3.63 -5.15
C PHE A 140 -13.33 -4.92 -4.42
N GLY A 141 -13.43 -6.00 -5.19
CA GLY A 141 -13.53 -7.37 -4.71
C GLY A 141 -12.32 -8.19 -5.13
N ALA A 142 -12.48 -9.50 -5.13
CA ALA A 142 -11.42 -10.44 -5.51
C ALA A 142 -10.92 -10.22 -6.96
N GLY A 143 -11.82 -9.93 -7.90
CA GLY A 143 -11.47 -9.71 -9.31
C GLY A 143 -10.60 -8.48 -9.50
N GLU A 144 -11.03 -7.34 -8.96
CA GLU A 144 -10.29 -6.09 -9.07
C GLU A 144 -8.95 -6.13 -8.32
N ALA A 145 -8.89 -6.83 -7.18
CA ALA A 145 -7.63 -7.06 -6.46
C ALA A 145 -6.65 -7.88 -7.31
N LEU A 146 -7.13 -8.94 -7.96
CA LEU A 146 -6.33 -9.77 -8.84
C LEU A 146 -5.82 -8.98 -10.05
N ASP A 147 -6.71 -8.20 -10.69
CA ASP A 147 -6.35 -7.35 -11.83
C ASP A 147 -5.38 -6.25 -11.43
N PHE A 148 -5.54 -5.68 -10.25
CA PHE A 148 -4.58 -4.74 -9.68
C PHE A 148 -3.18 -5.35 -9.69
N PHE A 149 -2.98 -6.56 -9.16
CA PHE A 149 -1.64 -7.18 -9.18
C PHE A 149 -1.20 -7.72 -10.55
N ARG A 150 -2.10 -8.02 -11.49
CA ARG A 150 -1.74 -8.50 -12.84
C ARG A 150 -1.30 -7.40 -13.80
N GLN A 151 -1.70 -6.15 -13.55
CA GLN A 151 -1.30 -5.03 -14.40
C GLN A 151 0.19 -4.72 -14.20
N ASP A 152 1.04 -5.31 -15.05
CA ASP A 152 2.35 -4.76 -15.37
C ASP A 152 2.12 -3.48 -16.15
N TYR A 153 2.40 -2.31 -15.59
CA TYR A 153 2.23 -1.04 -16.28
C TYR A 153 3.31 -0.84 -17.36
N CYS A 154 3.21 -1.63 -18.42
CA CYS A 154 3.75 -1.32 -19.74
C CYS A 154 2.66 -0.69 -20.66
N THR A 155 1.46 -0.39 -20.15
CA THR A 155 0.42 0.34 -20.88
C THR A 155 0.57 1.85 -20.68
N SER A 156 1.62 2.40 -21.29
CA SER A 156 1.46 3.70 -21.94
C SER A 156 0.41 3.50 -23.05
N ALA A 157 -0.48 4.47 -23.25
CA ALA A 157 -1.55 4.47 -24.25
C ALA A 157 -2.83 3.68 -23.91
N ARG A 158 -3.67 4.27 -23.04
CA ARG A 158 -5.10 4.44 -23.39
C ARG A 158 -5.64 5.72 -22.77
N ALA A 159 -5.71 6.72 -23.65
CA ALA A 159 -6.49 7.95 -23.61
C ALA A 159 -7.41 8.16 -22.41
N VAL A 160 -7.07 9.14 -21.57
CA VAL A 160 -8.06 9.98 -20.91
C VAL A 160 -8.25 11.17 -21.85
N ASN A 161 -9.33 11.15 -22.62
CA ASN A 161 -9.79 12.34 -23.32
C ASN A 161 -10.37 13.30 -22.27
N PHE A 162 -9.81 14.50 -22.20
CA PHE A 162 -10.47 15.66 -21.61
C PHE A 162 -11.42 16.27 -22.63
#